data_AF-A0A6V7IG19-F1
#
_entry.id   AF-A0A6V7IG19-F1
#
_cell.length_a   1.000
_cell.length_b   1.000
_cell.length_c   1.000
_cell.angle_alpha   90.00
_cell.angle_beta   90.00
_cell.angle_gamma   90.00
#
_symmetry.space_group_name_H-M   'P 1'
#
loop_
_entity.id
_entity.type
_entity.pdbx_description
1 polymer ?
#
loop_
_entity_poly.entity_id
_entity_poly.type
_entity_poly.pdbx_seq_one_letter_code
_entity_poly.pdbx_strand_id
1 'polypeptide(L)' 'MLLDEESDEFRLFSKNEREEFIFKLLQIFVLGGEYCQYEDRLEPYLDTTKRIYKDLV' A
#
# COMPACT_ATOMS: atom_id res chain seq x y z
N MET A 1 2.85 9.99 -9.53
CA MET A 1 4.26 9.57 -9.30
C MET A 1 4.49 8.05 -9.40
N LEU A 2 3.63 7.16 -8.88
CA LEU A 2 3.70 5.71 -9.22
C LEU A 2 2.46 5.22 -10.00
N LEU A 3 1.33 5.92 -9.88
CA LEU A 3 0.09 5.63 -10.62
C LEU A 3 -0.21 6.67 -11.73
N ASP A 4 0.71 7.58 -11.97
CA ASP A 4 0.60 8.59 -13.02
C ASP A 4 1.14 8.01 -14.33
N GLU A 5 0.31 7.97 -15.38
CA GLU A 5 0.67 7.38 -16.67
C GLU A 5 1.84 8.11 -17.37
N GLU A 6 2.07 9.37 -17.03
CA GLU A 6 3.16 10.20 -17.56
C GLU A 6 4.47 10.04 -16.79
N SER A 7 4.46 9.35 -15.64
CA SER A 7 5.66 9.12 -14.81
C SER A 7 6.51 7.98 -15.37
N ASP A 8 7.84 8.13 -15.30
CA ASP A 8 8.79 7.08 -15.70
C ASP A 8 8.60 5.79 -14.86
N GLU A 9 8.19 5.95 -13.60
CA GLU A 9 7.99 4.89 -12.62
C GLU A 9 6.66 4.13 -12.81
N PHE A 10 5.75 4.61 -13.66
CA PHE A 10 4.45 3.99 -13.89
C PHE A 10 4.56 2.52 -14.30
N ARG A 11 5.62 2.18 -15.05
CA ARG A 11 5.83 0.84 -15.59
C ARG A 11 6.57 -0.11 -14.63
N LEU A 12 6.94 0.35 -13.43
CA LEU A 12 7.61 -0.49 -12.43
C LEU A 12 6.70 -1.62 -11.90
N PHE A 13 5.40 -1.38 -11.86
CA PHE A 13 4.40 -2.34 -11.40
C PHE A 13 3.59 -2.88 -12.57
N SER A 14 3.12 -4.12 -12.50
CA SER A 14 2.13 -4.64 -13.46
C SER A 14 0.81 -3.88 -13.37
N LYS A 15 -0.05 -4.02 -14.39
CA LYS A 15 -1.39 -3.41 -14.37
C LYS A 15 -2.20 -3.87 -13.15
N ASN A 16 -2.19 -5.16 -12.85
CA ASN A 16 -2.92 -5.73 -11.72
C ASN A 16 -2.41 -5.18 -10.38
N GLU A 17 -1.10 -5.00 -10.22
CA GLU A 17 -0.52 -4.41 -9.01
C GLU A 17 -0.90 -2.93 -8.84
N ARG A 18 -1.04 -2.19 -9.94
CA ARG A 18 -1.51 -0.79 -9.91
C ARG A 18 -2.99 -0.70 -9.53
N GLU A 19 -3.83 -1.59 -10.06
CA GLU A 19 -5.26 -1.67 -9.71
C GLU A 19 -5.46 -2.02 -8.22
N GLU A 20 -4.54 -2.78 -7.62
CA GLU A 20 -4.56 -3.16 -6.20
C GLU A 20 -3.57 -2.36 -5.33
N PHE A 21 -3.02 -1.23 -5.81
CA PHE A 21 -1.85 -0.60 -5.21
C PHE A 21 -2.02 -0.28 -3.71
N ILE A 22 -3.17 0.30 -3.33
CA ILE A 22 -3.47 0.62 -1.93
C ILE A 22 -3.56 -0.63 -1.04
N PHE A 23 -4.04 -1.75 -1.59
CA PHE A 23 -4.14 -3.01 -0.88
C PHE A 23 -2.76 -3.65 -0.72
N LYS A 24 -1.91 -3.60 -1.76
CA LYS A 24 -0.51 -4.03 -1.67
C LYS A 24 0.28 -3.23 -0.63
N LEU A 25 0.08 -1.92 -0.56
CA LEU A 25 0.66 -1.08 0.49
C LEU A 25 0.21 -1.51 1.89
N LEU A 26 -1.08 -1.79 2.08
CA LEU A 26 -1.58 -2.31 3.36
C LEU A 26 -0.93 -3.64 3.73
N GLN A 27 -0.77 -4.57 2.78
CA GLN A 27 -0.10 -5.86 3.01
C GLN A 27 1.35 -5.71 3.47
N ILE A 28 2.07 -4.69 2.98
CA ILE A 28 3.44 -4.39 3.43
C ILE A 28 3.45 -3.89 4.87
N PHE A 29 2.44 -3.11 5.27
CA PHE A 29 2.38 -2.53 6.61
C PHE A 29 1.87 -3.50 7.67
N VAL A 30 0.95 -4.41 7.32
CA VAL A 30 0.40 -5.36 8.29
C VAL A 30 1.45 -6.40 8.65
N LEU A 31 2.07 -6.23 9.83
CA LEU A 31 3.08 -7.14 10.37
C LEU A 31 2.45 -8.27 11.22
N GLY A 32 1.19 -8.16 11.65
CA GLY A 32 0.60 -9.06 12.64
C GLY A 32 0.73 -10.57 12.35
N GLY A 33 0.19 -11.00 11.20
CA GLY A 33 -0.06 -12.42 10.91
C GLY A 33 1.19 -13.31 10.84
N GLU A 34 2.24 -12.86 10.16
CA GLU A 34 3.48 -13.64 9.99
C GLU A 34 4.27 -13.75 11.30
N TYR A 35 4.14 -12.75 12.18
CA TYR A 35 4.87 -12.67 13.44
C TYR A 35 4.05 -13.12 14.65
N CYS A 36 2.86 -13.70 14.43
CA CYS A 36 1.91 -14.10 15.48
C CYS A 36 1.59 -12.96 16.47
N GLN A 37 1.65 -11.70 16.00
CA GLN A 37 1.27 -10.54 16.79
C GLN A 37 -0.23 -10.34 16.68
N TYR A 38 -0.92 -10.49 17.81
CA TYR A 38 -2.34 -10.23 17.88
C TYR A 38 -2.61 -8.73 17.91
N GLU A 39 -3.54 -8.28 17.06
CA GLU A 39 -3.87 -6.87 16.93
C GLU A 39 -5.38 -6.69 16.96
N ASP A 40 -5.82 -5.85 17.88
CA ASP A 40 -7.23 -5.49 18.05
C ASP A 40 -7.63 -4.22 17.30
N ARG A 41 -6.64 -3.51 16.74
CA ARG A 41 -6.82 -2.16 16.18
C ARG A 41 -6.30 -2.10 14.75
N LEU A 42 -7.22 -1.91 13.81
CA LEU A 42 -6.92 -1.77 12.39
C LEU A 42 -6.63 -0.31 11.99
N GLU A 43 -7.11 0.65 12.78
CA GLU A 43 -7.06 2.09 12.47
C GLU A 43 -5.65 2.61 12.18
N PRO A 44 -4.60 2.27 12.96
CA PRO A 44 -3.24 2.75 12.69
C PRO A 44 -2.71 2.32 11.32
N TYR A 45 -3.07 1.12 10.87
CA TYR A 45 -2.71 0.61 9.56
C TYR A 45 -3.42 1.36 8.44
N LEU A 46 -4.72 1.59 8.60
CA LEU A 46 -5.50 2.33 7.59
C LEU A 46 -5.04 3.78 7.48
N ASP A 47 -4.78 4.45 8.60
CA ASP A 47 -4.34 5.84 8.60
C ASP A 47 -2.95 6.00 7.99
N THR A 48 -2.03 5.10 8.33
CA THR A 48 -0.68 5.07 7.75
C THR A 48 -0.74 4.76 6.26
N THR A 49 -1.49 3.74 5.86
CA THR A 49 -1.67 3.36 4.45
C THR A 49 -2.24 4.50 3.63
N LYS A 50 -3.29 5.16 4.13
CA LYS A 50 -3.91 6.31 3.45
C LYS A 50 -2.96 7.48 3.30
N ARG A 51 -2.15 7.78 4.32
CA ARG A 51 -1.17 8.87 4.25
C ARG A 51 -0.12 8.59 3.20
N ILE A 52 0.50 7.41 3.26
CA ILE A 52 1.53 7.00 2.29
C ILE A 52 0.97 6.91 0.88
N TYR A 53 -0.24 6.34 0.70
CA TYR A 53 -0.87 6.27 -0.61
C TYR A 53 -1.04 7.67 -1.24
N LYS A 54 -1.48 8.67 -0.47
CA LYS A 54 -1.62 10.04 -0.97
C LYS A 54 -0.30 10.70 -1.36
N ASP A 55 0.80 10.33 -0.69
CA ASP A 55 2.13 10.85 -1.00
C ASP A 55 2.74 10.20 -2.26
N LEU A 56 2.30 8.99 -2.62
CA LEU A 56 2.85 8.18 -3.71
C LEU A 56 2.09 8.28 -5.05
N VAL A 57 0.82 8.67 -5.00
CA VAL A 57 -0.08 8.74 -6.17
C VAL A 57 0.03 10.09 -6.86
#